data_AF-A0A7W8BMF9-F1
#
_entry.id   AF-A0A7W8BMF9-F1
#
_cell.length_a   1.000
_cell.length_b   1.000
_cell.length_c   1.000
_cell.angle_alpha   90.00
_cell.angle_beta   90.00
_cell.angle_gamma   90.00
#
_symmetry.space_group_name_H-M   'P 1'
#
loop_
_entity.id
_entity.type
_entity.pdbx_description
1 polymer ?
#
loop_
_entity_poly.entity_id
_entity_poly.type
_entity_poly.pdbx_seq_one_letter_code
_entity_poly.pdbx_strand_id
1 'polypeptide(L)'
;MRPGRPGPASRPLGRAAVTAAMAPAIGLSAVPAQAQQHTGHRPSPGIENCTATACHFDLPPGTYDVRVTLGGEEASSTAIGGETRRALLPETAAPAGERIVRSFTVNVRTPEGEPLGAEGTPGLDLTVGGAAPALSGIRVGPARNARQILLVGDSTVCDQPGAPYAGWGQQLPQYLRMHLVPEGKVSMG
;
A
#
# COMPACT_ATOMS: atom_id res chain seq x y z
N MET A 1 -1.79 -52.24 -86.13
CA MET A 1 -0.60 -52.49 -85.30
C MET A 1 -0.30 -51.23 -84.47
N ARG A 2 -0.41 -51.32 -83.14
CA ARG A 2 0.19 -50.37 -82.17
C ARG A 2 1.59 -50.90 -81.82
N PRO A 3 2.61 -50.06 -81.63
CA PRO A 3 2.94 -49.50 -80.31
C PRO A 3 3.55 -48.08 -80.41
N GLY A 4 3.90 -47.32 -79.36
CA GLY A 4 4.00 -47.61 -77.93
C GLY A 4 4.07 -46.29 -77.14
N ARG A 5 3.67 -46.37 -75.86
CA ARG A 5 3.66 -45.27 -74.88
C ARG A 5 5.08 -44.79 -74.53
N PRO A 6 5.28 -43.49 -74.23
CA PRO A 6 6.54 -42.98 -73.70
C PRO A 6 6.74 -43.38 -72.23
N GLY A 7 7.99 -43.67 -71.86
CA GLY A 7 8.42 -43.97 -70.50
C GLY A 7 8.48 -42.73 -69.59
N PRO A 8 8.44 -42.89 -68.26
CA PRO A 8 8.40 -41.77 -67.33
C PRO A 8 9.77 -41.12 -67.16
N ALA A 9 9.81 -39.79 -67.30
CA ALA A 9 10.94 -38.96 -66.94
C ALA A 9 11.12 -38.92 -65.41
N SER A 10 12.31 -39.28 -64.95
CA SER A 10 12.77 -39.16 -63.57
C SER A 10 12.81 -37.70 -63.14
N ARG A 11 12.05 -37.34 -62.09
CA ARG A 11 12.10 -36.03 -61.44
C ARG A 11 13.28 -36.02 -60.44
N PRO A 12 14.16 -35.01 -60.44
CA PRO A 12 15.15 -34.88 -59.38
C PRO A 12 14.46 -34.46 -58.08
N LEU A 13 14.78 -35.16 -56.97
CA LEU A 13 14.41 -34.75 -55.62
C LEU A 13 15.12 -33.42 -55.29
N GLY A 14 14.38 -32.32 -55.35
CA GLY A 14 14.79 -31.07 -54.71
C GLY A 14 14.67 -31.24 -53.19
N ARG A 15 15.81 -31.37 -52.51
CA ARG A 15 15.88 -31.26 -51.04
C ARG A 15 15.49 -29.84 -50.65
N ALA A 16 14.26 -29.65 -50.21
CA ALA A 16 13.86 -28.43 -49.51
C ALA A 16 14.56 -28.43 -48.15
N ALA A 17 15.63 -27.64 -48.02
CA ALA A 17 16.23 -27.33 -46.74
C ALA A 17 15.24 -26.43 -45.97
N VAL A 18 14.48 -27.02 -45.06
CA VAL A 18 13.69 -26.27 -44.08
C VAL A 18 14.68 -25.74 -43.04
N THR A 19 15.10 -24.50 -43.20
CA THR A 19 15.80 -23.77 -42.13
C THR A 19 14.78 -23.47 -41.03
N ALA A 20 14.72 -24.33 -40.02
CA ALA A 20 14.02 -24.04 -38.79
C ALA A 20 14.79 -22.96 -38.01
N ALA A 21 14.31 -21.72 -38.07
CA ALA A 21 14.77 -20.67 -37.18
C ALA A 21 14.24 -20.98 -35.77
N MET A 22 15.08 -21.56 -34.92
CA MET A 22 14.80 -21.66 -33.49
C MET A 22 14.93 -20.27 -32.86
N ALA A 23 13.80 -19.66 -32.50
CA ALA A 23 13.80 -18.52 -31.60
C ALA A 23 14.11 -19.01 -30.17
N PRO A 24 15.04 -18.39 -29.44
CA PRO A 24 15.24 -18.71 -28.03
C PRO A 24 14.04 -18.18 -27.24
N ALA A 25 13.22 -19.10 -26.74
CA ALA A 25 12.24 -18.76 -25.71
C ALA A 25 13.01 -18.47 -24.41
N ILE A 26 13.21 -17.20 -24.11
CA ILE A 26 13.68 -16.76 -22.79
C ILE A 26 12.55 -17.07 -21.81
N GLY A 27 12.63 -18.24 -21.18
CA GLY A 27 11.74 -18.62 -20.09
C GLY A 27 12.02 -17.71 -18.90
N LEU A 28 11.19 -16.68 -18.71
CA LEU A 28 11.09 -15.98 -17.44
C LEU A 28 10.50 -16.96 -16.43
N SER A 29 11.35 -17.68 -15.70
CA SER A 29 10.90 -18.40 -14.51
C SER A 29 10.50 -17.36 -13.47
N ALA A 30 9.21 -17.06 -13.39
CA ALA A 30 8.64 -16.32 -12.28
C ALA A 30 8.87 -17.16 -11.02
N VAL A 31 9.89 -16.79 -10.24
CA VAL A 31 10.10 -17.37 -8.91
C VAL A 31 8.92 -16.90 -8.08
N PRO A 32 8.05 -17.79 -7.56
CA PRO A 32 7.00 -17.33 -6.67
C PRO A 32 7.69 -16.72 -5.45
N ALA A 33 7.40 -15.44 -5.17
CA ALA A 33 7.81 -14.81 -3.93
C ALA A 33 7.16 -15.60 -2.80
N GLN A 34 7.95 -16.42 -2.11
CA GLN A 34 7.47 -17.12 -0.92
C GLN A 34 7.23 -16.05 0.14
N ALA A 35 5.96 -15.66 0.31
CA ALA A 35 5.51 -14.89 1.46
C ALA A 35 5.80 -15.75 2.70
N GLN A 36 6.89 -15.42 3.38
CA GLN A 36 7.28 -16.07 4.62
C GLN A 36 6.20 -15.77 5.66
N GLN A 37 5.26 -16.70 5.81
CA GLN A 37 4.28 -16.66 6.88
C GLN A 37 5.05 -16.87 8.19
N HIS A 38 5.41 -15.78 8.85
CA HIS A 38 5.82 -15.81 10.24
C HIS A 38 4.62 -16.25 11.08
N THR A 39 4.43 -17.56 11.22
CA THR A 39 3.55 -18.17 12.23
C THR A 39 4.25 -18.10 13.59
N GLY A 40 4.40 -16.89 14.09
CA GLY A 40 4.61 -16.62 15.51
C GLY A 40 3.52 -15.64 15.90
N HIS A 41 2.69 -15.99 16.88
CA HIS A 41 1.74 -15.05 17.47
C HIS A 41 2.54 -13.99 18.23
N ARG A 42 3.13 -13.03 17.50
CA ARG A 42 3.66 -11.82 18.11
C ARG A 42 2.46 -11.03 18.65
N PRO A 43 2.53 -10.53 19.89
CA PRO A 43 1.52 -9.60 20.38
C PRO A 43 1.36 -8.46 19.37
N SER A 44 0.13 -8.03 19.12
CA SER A 44 -0.11 -6.84 18.31
C SER A 44 0.69 -5.66 18.89
N PRO A 45 1.50 -4.96 18.07
CA PRO A 45 2.25 -3.81 18.55
C PRO A 45 1.33 -2.77 19.22
N GLY A 46 1.79 -2.22 20.33
CA GLY A 46 1.01 -1.37 21.22
C GLY A 46 1.69 -0.06 21.59
N ILE A 47 1.22 0.53 22.68
CA ILE A 47 1.62 1.88 23.16
C ILE A 47 3.10 1.97 23.56
N GLU A 48 3.75 0.85 23.81
CA GLU A 48 5.19 0.78 24.09
C GLU A 48 6.07 1.27 22.93
N ASN A 49 5.51 1.34 21.71
CA ASN A 49 6.20 1.87 20.54
C ASN A 49 5.91 3.37 20.29
N CYS A 50 5.38 4.06 21.31
CA CYS A 50 5.00 5.46 21.24
C CYS A 50 5.76 6.33 22.24
N THR A 51 6.02 7.56 21.82
CA THR A 51 6.36 8.71 22.65
C THR A 51 5.11 9.57 22.85
N ALA A 52 5.26 10.73 23.49
CA ALA A 52 4.15 11.67 23.67
C ALA A 52 3.55 12.20 22.35
N THR A 53 4.35 12.27 21.28
CA THR A 53 3.95 12.95 20.03
C THR A 53 4.11 12.08 18.78
N ALA A 54 4.64 10.87 18.89
CA ALA A 54 4.86 10.00 17.74
C ALA A 54 4.85 8.52 18.13
N CYS A 55 4.45 7.66 17.21
CA CYS A 55 4.60 6.20 17.31
C CYS A 55 5.31 5.68 16.07
N HIS A 56 6.13 4.64 16.24
CA HIS A 56 6.78 3.94 15.12
C HIS A 56 6.51 2.44 15.24
N PHE A 57 6.14 1.79 14.15
CA PHE A 57 5.93 0.34 14.12
C PHE A 57 6.66 -0.31 12.95
N ASP A 58 7.55 -1.26 13.25
CA ASP A 58 8.26 -2.07 12.25
C ASP A 58 7.30 -3.05 11.55
N LEU A 59 6.57 -2.54 10.55
CA LEU A 59 5.57 -3.27 9.78
C LEU A 59 6.00 -3.37 8.31
N PRO A 60 5.85 -4.55 7.66
CA PRO A 60 6.03 -4.63 6.22
C PRO A 60 4.92 -3.83 5.50
N PRO A 61 5.15 -3.41 4.23
CA PRO A 61 4.12 -2.80 3.41
C PRO A 61 2.83 -3.62 3.40
N GLY A 62 1.69 -2.96 3.57
CA GLY A 62 0.41 -3.62 3.73
C GLY A 62 -0.65 -2.72 4.36
N THR A 63 -1.86 -3.26 4.50
CA THR A 63 -2.99 -2.53 5.07
C THR A 63 -3.27 -3.00 6.50
N TYR A 64 -3.41 -2.04 7.40
CA TYR A 64 -3.54 -2.26 8.84
C TYR A 64 -4.73 -1.51 9.41
N ASP A 65 -5.41 -2.15 10.36
CA ASP A 65 -6.41 -1.53 11.21
C ASP A 65 -5.73 -1.07 12.49
N VAL A 66 -5.90 0.21 12.79
CA VAL A 66 -5.35 0.86 13.98
C VAL A 66 -6.51 1.21 14.90
N ARG A 67 -6.44 0.72 16.14
CA ARG A 67 -7.38 1.08 17.20
C ARG A 67 -6.66 1.89 18.24
N VAL A 68 -7.14 3.10 18.50
CA VAL A 68 -6.59 4.01 19.50
C VAL A 68 -7.57 4.26 20.63
N THR A 69 -7.02 4.49 21.81
CA THR A 69 -7.73 4.94 23.00
C THR A 69 -7.17 6.31 23.36
N LEU A 70 -8.04 7.31 23.36
CA LEU A 70 -7.73 8.71 23.61
C LEU A 70 -8.28 9.13 24.98
N GLY A 71 -7.69 10.16 25.57
CA GLY A 71 -8.10 10.70 26.86
C GLY A 71 -7.29 10.19 28.04
N GLY A 72 -7.42 10.89 29.17
CA GLY A 72 -6.68 10.69 30.41
C GLY A 72 -7.34 11.46 31.55
N GLU A 73 -6.60 11.72 32.63
CA GLU A 73 -7.14 12.44 33.80
C GLU A 73 -7.58 13.87 33.47
N GLU A 74 -6.90 14.53 32.53
CA GLU A 74 -7.25 15.87 32.06
C GLU A 74 -8.06 15.83 30.76
N ALA A 75 -8.82 16.89 30.51
CA ALA A 75 -9.49 17.07 29.22
C ALA A 75 -8.45 17.19 28.11
N SER A 76 -8.71 16.54 26.98
CA SER A 76 -7.74 16.41 25.89
C SER A 76 -8.40 16.57 24.53
N SER A 77 -7.59 16.86 23.53
CA SER A 77 -8.00 17.00 22.15
C SER A 77 -6.88 16.47 21.27
N THR A 78 -7.13 15.32 20.64
CA THR A 78 -6.08 14.53 19.98
C THR A 78 -6.40 14.29 18.51
N ALA A 79 -5.47 14.62 17.63
CA ALA A 79 -5.47 14.27 16.22
C ALA A 79 -4.38 13.22 15.94
N ILE A 80 -4.59 12.38 14.93
CA ILE A 80 -3.59 11.41 14.48
C ILE A 80 -3.32 11.61 13.00
N GLY A 81 -2.05 11.87 12.68
CA GLY A 81 -1.53 11.83 11.32
C GLY A 81 -0.63 10.62 11.12
N GLY A 82 -0.23 10.37 9.88
CA GLY A 82 0.80 9.37 9.58
C GLY A 82 1.24 9.40 8.13
N GLU A 83 2.33 8.68 7.86
CA GLU A 83 2.90 8.49 6.52
C GLU A 83 3.30 9.85 5.89
N THR A 84 3.15 10.04 4.58
CA THR A 84 3.30 11.36 3.92
C THR A 84 2.12 12.29 4.29
N ARG A 85 2.09 12.71 5.56
CA ARG A 85 1.19 13.74 6.13
C ARG A 85 -0.30 13.48 5.90
N ARG A 86 -0.72 12.21 5.90
CA ARG A 86 -2.13 11.84 5.83
C ARG A 86 -2.82 12.13 7.16
N ALA A 87 -3.98 12.78 7.11
CA ALA A 87 -4.85 12.91 8.28
C ALA A 87 -5.63 11.60 8.46
N LEU A 88 -5.33 10.86 9.52
CA LEU A 88 -5.88 9.52 9.77
C LEU A 88 -7.03 9.55 10.78
N LEU A 89 -6.94 10.45 11.77
CA LEU A 89 -8.01 10.73 12.71
C LEU A 89 -8.17 12.24 12.87
N PRO A 90 -9.39 12.78 12.69
CA PRO A 90 -9.64 14.19 12.95
C PRO A 90 -9.47 14.46 14.44
N GLU A 91 -9.13 15.71 14.78
CA GLU A 91 -8.98 16.12 16.17
C GLU A 91 -10.24 15.79 16.98
N THR A 92 -10.08 14.95 17.99
CA THR A 92 -11.17 14.38 18.78
C THR A 92 -10.99 14.80 20.24
N ALA A 93 -11.97 15.53 20.76
CA ALA A 93 -12.01 15.94 22.15
C ALA A 93 -12.46 14.78 23.05
N ALA A 94 -11.76 14.58 24.18
CA ALA A 94 -12.14 13.69 25.25
C ALA A 94 -12.21 14.46 26.58
N PRO A 95 -13.32 14.38 27.33
CA PRO A 95 -13.42 14.98 28.66
C PRO A 95 -12.40 14.40 29.65
N ALA A 96 -12.16 15.15 30.73
CA ALA A 96 -11.32 14.71 31.85
C ALA A 96 -11.85 13.40 32.47
N GLY A 97 -10.96 12.42 32.66
CA GLY A 97 -11.27 11.10 33.20
C GLY A 97 -11.95 10.14 32.21
N GLU A 98 -12.31 10.59 31.01
CA GLU A 98 -12.97 9.77 30.00
C GLU A 98 -11.98 9.16 29.00
N ARG A 99 -12.35 8.01 28.44
CA ARG A 99 -11.61 7.34 27.38
C ARG A 99 -12.46 7.16 26.13
N ILE A 100 -11.98 7.67 25.00
CA ILE A 100 -12.64 7.53 23.70
C ILE A 100 -11.85 6.56 22.84
N VAL A 101 -12.54 5.53 22.33
CA VAL A 101 -11.94 4.57 21.39
C VAL A 101 -12.28 4.98 19.96
N ARG A 102 -11.27 5.09 19.11
CA ARG A 102 -11.43 5.31 17.67
C ARG A 102 -10.66 4.26 16.88
N SER A 103 -11.06 4.06 15.63
CA SER A 103 -10.37 3.14 14.72
C SER A 103 -10.39 3.69 13.31
N PHE A 104 -9.28 3.45 12.60
CA PHE A 104 -9.10 3.80 11.20
C PHE A 104 -8.26 2.72 10.52
N THR A 105 -8.27 2.72 9.19
CA THR A 105 -7.47 1.80 8.37
C THR A 105 -6.42 2.60 7.64
N VAL A 106 -5.18 2.13 7.66
CA VAL A 106 -4.02 2.77 7.03
C VAL A 106 -3.32 1.78 6.10
N ASN A 107 -2.77 2.27 5.01
CA ASN A 107 -1.94 1.50 4.10
C ASN A 107 -0.49 1.97 4.22
N VAL A 108 0.37 1.10 4.76
CA VAL A 108 1.82 1.28 4.85
C VAL A 108 2.42 0.97 3.49
N ARG A 109 3.16 1.91 2.91
CA ARG A 109 3.68 1.83 1.54
C ARG A 109 5.12 2.32 1.44
N THR A 110 5.82 1.83 0.42
CA THR A 110 7.16 2.30 0.05
C THR A 110 7.20 2.42 -1.49
N PRO A 111 7.36 3.62 -2.06
CA PRO A 111 7.48 4.94 -1.41
C PRO A 111 6.14 5.46 -0.83
N GLU A 112 6.21 6.45 0.06
CA GLU A 112 5.02 7.00 0.74
C GLU A 112 4.29 8.12 -0.03
N GLY A 113 4.72 8.47 -1.24
CA GLY A 113 4.10 9.53 -2.06
C GLY A 113 4.34 9.35 -3.56
N GLU A 114 3.67 10.16 -4.38
CA GLU A 114 3.67 10.08 -5.86
C GLU A 114 3.92 11.46 -6.53
N PRO A 115 4.41 11.52 -7.79
CA PRO A 115 4.79 10.40 -8.65
C PRO A 115 6.23 9.97 -8.32
N LEU A 116 6.38 8.80 -7.71
CA LEU A 116 7.65 8.27 -7.18
C LEU A 116 8.34 9.25 -6.21
N GLY A 117 7.77 9.40 -5.01
CA GLY A 117 8.46 10.08 -3.90
C GLY A 117 9.81 9.42 -3.55
N ALA A 118 10.56 10.07 -2.64
CA ALA A 118 11.75 9.45 -2.02
C ALA A 118 11.39 8.07 -1.41
N GLU A 119 12.39 7.21 -1.15
CA GLU A 119 12.15 5.98 -0.38
C GLU A 119 11.33 6.33 0.86
N GLY A 120 10.15 5.71 0.98
CA GLY A 120 9.28 5.87 2.13
C GLY A 120 9.99 5.39 3.39
N THR A 121 9.56 5.84 4.55
CA THR A 121 10.12 5.29 5.79
C THR A 121 9.62 3.84 5.91
N PRO A 122 10.51 2.87 6.22
CA PRO A 122 10.06 1.52 6.51
C PRO A 122 9.14 1.53 7.74
N GLY A 123 8.01 0.83 7.67
CA GLY A 123 7.08 0.74 8.79
C GLY A 123 5.98 1.78 8.79
N LEU A 124 5.24 1.85 9.90
CA LEU A 124 4.15 2.79 10.11
C LEU A 124 4.61 3.87 11.10
N ASP A 125 4.78 5.09 10.60
CA ASP A 125 4.97 6.28 11.43
C ASP A 125 3.66 7.03 11.63
N LEU A 126 3.32 7.27 12.90
CA LEU A 126 2.17 8.07 13.30
C LEU A 126 2.62 9.30 14.07
N THR A 127 1.96 10.42 13.82
CA THR A 127 2.09 11.64 14.62
C THR A 127 0.86 11.81 15.50
N VAL A 128 1.09 12.17 16.77
CA VAL A 128 0.06 12.47 17.76
C VAL A 128 0.10 13.97 18.02
N GLY A 129 -0.98 14.66 17.65
CA GLY A 129 -1.10 16.11 17.77
C GLY A 129 -2.47 16.53 18.28
N GLY A 130 -2.85 17.78 18.02
CA GLY A 130 -4.06 18.41 18.58
C GLY A 130 -3.71 19.39 19.70
N ALA A 131 -4.71 20.09 20.24
CA ALA A 131 -4.50 21.15 21.22
C ALA A 131 -3.93 20.65 22.56
N ALA A 132 -4.30 19.43 22.96
CA ALA A 132 -3.82 18.77 24.17
C ALA A 132 -3.84 17.25 23.96
N PRO A 133 -2.86 16.67 23.23
CA PRO A 133 -2.89 15.27 22.85
C PRO A 133 -2.79 14.34 24.06
N ALA A 134 -3.64 13.31 24.09
CA ALA A 134 -3.63 12.26 25.09
C ALA A 134 -3.93 10.90 24.45
N LEU A 135 -2.88 10.20 24.00
CA LEU A 135 -2.97 8.82 23.53
C LEU A 135 -2.65 7.88 24.70
N SER A 136 -3.67 7.17 25.21
CA SER A 136 -3.52 6.24 26.34
C SER A 136 -3.46 4.77 25.91
N GLY A 137 -3.72 4.47 24.64
CA GLY A 137 -3.52 3.13 24.11
C GLY A 137 -3.59 3.09 22.59
N ILE A 138 -2.88 2.15 21.98
CA ILE A 138 -2.91 1.87 20.55
C ILE A 138 -2.75 0.36 20.36
N ARG A 139 -3.40 -0.18 19.33
CA ARG A 139 -3.15 -1.53 18.81
C ARG A 139 -3.18 -1.49 17.30
N VAL A 140 -2.20 -2.14 16.68
CA VAL A 140 -2.09 -2.27 15.23
C VAL A 140 -2.23 -3.73 14.83
N GLY A 141 -3.05 -4.01 13.81
CA GLY A 141 -3.24 -5.37 13.30
C GLY A 141 -3.53 -5.39 11.80
N PRO A 142 -3.29 -6.51 11.10
CA PRO A 142 -3.57 -6.61 9.67
C PRO A 142 -5.06 -6.43 9.35
N ALA A 143 -5.38 -5.59 8.36
CA ALA A 143 -6.75 -5.34 7.92
C ALA A 143 -7.17 -6.34 6.83
N ARG A 144 -7.61 -7.54 7.25
CA ARG A 144 -7.94 -8.64 6.31
C ARG A 144 -9.15 -8.38 5.42
N ASN A 145 -10.02 -7.45 5.82
CA ASN A 145 -11.29 -7.15 5.14
C ASN A 145 -11.32 -5.71 4.57
N ALA A 146 -10.16 -5.05 4.49
CA ALA A 146 -10.09 -3.69 3.96
C ALA A 146 -10.45 -3.65 2.46
N ARG A 147 -11.21 -2.63 2.08
CA ARG A 147 -11.48 -2.28 0.69
C ARG A 147 -10.60 -1.11 0.31
N GLN A 148 -9.99 -1.21 -0.85
CA GLN A 148 -9.12 -0.18 -1.38
C GLN A 148 -9.90 0.80 -2.25
N ILE A 149 -9.63 2.09 -2.06
CA ILE A 149 -10.11 3.18 -2.92
C ILE A 149 -8.90 3.66 -3.71
N LEU A 150 -8.89 3.39 -5.01
CA LEU A 150 -7.85 3.94 -5.89
C LEU A 150 -8.22 5.36 -6.27
N LEU A 151 -7.34 6.30 -5.95
CA LEU A 151 -7.52 7.72 -6.20
C LEU A 151 -6.61 8.15 -7.34
N VAL A 152 -7.20 8.50 -8.48
CA VAL A 152 -6.47 8.92 -9.69
C VAL A 152 -6.75 10.38 -9.98
N GLY A 153 -5.70 11.18 -10.14
CA GLY A 153 -5.82 12.59 -10.48
C GLY A 153 -4.46 13.27 -10.66
N ASP A 154 -4.48 14.59 -10.66
CA ASP A 154 -3.31 15.45 -10.82
C ASP A 154 -2.67 15.84 -9.47
N SER A 155 -1.79 16.85 -9.48
CA SER A 155 -1.06 17.32 -8.29
C SER A 155 -1.96 17.81 -7.15
N THR A 156 -3.21 18.20 -7.44
CA THR A 156 -4.19 18.59 -6.41
C THR A 156 -4.71 17.41 -5.61
N VAL A 157 -4.59 16.20 -6.18
CA VAL A 157 -5.00 14.94 -5.59
C VAL A 157 -3.84 14.25 -4.86
N CYS A 158 -2.64 14.38 -5.41
CA CYS A 158 -1.43 13.66 -4.98
C CYS A 158 -0.95 14.04 -3.58
N ASP A 159 -0.34 13.08 -2.90
CA ASP A 159 0.32 13.33 -1.61
C ASP A 159 1.57 14.20 -1.81
N GLN A 160 1.65 15.29 -1.05
CA GLN A 160 2.78 16.22 -1.06
C GLN A 160 3.63 16.03 0.21
N PRO A 161 4.96 15.92 0.08
CA PRO A 161 5.84 15.64 1.22
C PRO A 161 6.04 16.85 2.15
N GLY A 162 5.88 18.08 1.64
CA GLY A 162 6.27 19.31 2.35
C GLY A 162 5.26 20.43 2.23
N ALA A 163 5.15 21.26 3.27
CA ALA A 163 4.28 22.43 3.29
C ALA A 163 4.84 23.53 2.37
N PRO A 164 4.01 24.43 1.82
CA PRO A 164 2.57 24.58 2.03
C PRO A 164 1.70 23.67 1.13
N TYR A 165 2.30 22.84 0.30
CA TYR A 165 1.56 21.99 -0.64
C TYR A 165 0.98 20.77 0.08
N ALA A 166 -0.27 20.44 -0.26
CA ALA A 166 -0.95 19.22 0.15
C ALA A 166 -2.04 18.90 -0.87
N GLY A 167 -2.12 17.65 -1.32
CA GLY A 167 -3.26 17.19 -2.10
C GLY A 167 -4.44 16.89 -1.18
N TRP A 168 -5.67 17.06 -1.68
CA TRP A 168 -6.86 16.75 -0.89
C TRP A 168 -6.94 15.25 -0.54
N GLY A 169 -6.27 14.39 -1.33
CA GLY A 169 -6.13 12.95 -1.06
C GLY A 169 -5.49 12.66 0.30
N GLN A 170 -4.59 13.53 0.80
CA GLN A 170 -3.97 13.41 2.12
C GLN A 170 -4.97 13.63 3.25
N GLN A 171 -6.06 14.35 3.01
CA GLN A 171 -7.10 14.65 4.01
C GLN A 171 -8.24 13.64 3.98
N LEU A 172 -8.43 12.92 2.87
CA LEU A 172 -9.54 11.98 2.71
C LEU A 172 -9.64 10.90 3.81
N PRO A 173 -8.55 10.26 4.29
CA PRO A 173 -8.67 9.10 5.18
C PRO A 173 -9.49 9.35 6.46
N GLN A 174 -9.36 10.55 7.05
CA GLN A 174 -10.06 10.92 8.28
C GLN A 174 -11.60 10.93 8.16
N TYR A 175 -12.13 10.99 6.93
CA TYR A 175 -13.56 11.00 6.62
C TYR A 175 -14.10 9.62 6.25
N LEU A 176 -13.22 8.63 6.11
CA LEU A 176 -13.60 7.28 5.76
C LEU A 176 -14.00 6.47 6.99
N ARG A 177 -14.92 5.52 6.77
CA ARG A 177 -15.21 4.50 7.79
C ARG A 177 -14.06 3.51 7.85
N MET A 178 -13.91 2.87 9.01
CA MET A 178 -13.02 1.72 9.18
C MET A 178 -13.26 0.67 8.07
N HIS A 179 -12.17 0.05 7.60
CA HIS A 179 -12.06 -0.87 6.47
C HIS A 179 -12.10 -0.22 5.07
N LEU A 180 -12.02 1.10 4.95
CA LEU A 180 -11.78 1.78 3.68
C LEU A 180 -10.40 2.45 3.72
N VAL A 181 -9.56 2.18 2.72
CA VAL A 181 -8.22 2.76 2.65
C VAL A 181 -7.93 3.36 1.26
N PRO A 182 -7.53 4.63 1.17
CA PRO A 182 -7.19 5.25 -0.11
C PRO A 182 -5.74 4.94 -0.52
N GLU A 183 -5.53 4.73 -1.82
CA GLU A 183 -4.21 4.65 -2.46
C GLU A 183 -4.20 5.58 -3.67
N GLY A 184 -3.29 6.56 -3.67
CA GLY A 184 -3.10 7.45 -4.81
C GLY A 184 -2.35 6.75 -5.95
N LYS A 185 -2.84 6.91 -7.18
CA LYS A 185 -2.13 6.52 -8.42
C LYS A 185 -2.17 7.70 -9.38
N VAL A 186 -1.02 8.12 -9.88
CA VAL A 186 -0.96 9.19 -10.89
C VAL A 186 -1.13 8.58 -12.28
N SER A 187 -2.01 9.16 -13.09
CA SER A 187 -2.03 8.95 -14.54
C SER A 187 -1.54 10.23 -15.20
N MET A 188 -0.25 10.30 -15.50
CA MET A 188 0.28 11.35 -16.37
C MET A 188 -0.16 11.01 -17.80
N GLY A 189 -1.03 11.84 -18.37
CA GLY A 189 -1.30 11.87 -19.81
C GLY A 189 -0.27 12.70 -20.54
#